data_AF-A0A7V4GX39-F1
#
_entry.id   AF-A0A7V4GX39-F1
#
_cell.length_a   1.000
_cell.length_b   1.000
_cell.length_c   1.000
_cell.angle_alpha   90.00
_cell.angle_beta   90.00
_cell.angle_gamma   90.00
#
_symmetry.space_group_name_H-M   'P 1'
#
loop_
_entity.id
_entity.type
_entity.pdbx_description
1 polymer ?
#
loop_
_entity_poly.entity_id
_entity_poly.type
_entity_poly.pdbx_seq_one_letter_code
_entity_poly.pdbx_strand_id
1 'polypeptide(L)'
;MWTQNDLKLLEEKGISIEEVNRQLDFFRNGFPYASLDRPAVPGDGIRVLGLPEQEHYSNVFESSAPQMDLLKFVPASGAATRMFKDLFEWKNALDKGITSLTPSAREFLANLHKFAFYPELKKVLVSHGITLQEK
;
A
#
# COMPACT_ATOMS: atom_id res chain seq x y z
N MET A 1 26.97 22.56 -3.45
CA MET A 1 26.59 23.84 -4.06
C MET A 1 26.18 23.53 -5.49
N TRP A 2 25.04 24.03 -5.97
CA TRP A 2 24.50 23.69 -7.30
C TRP A 2 25.39 24.25 -8.41
N THR A 3 25.66 23.45 -9.44
CA THR A 3 26.33 23.92 -10.66
C THR A 3 25.34 24.64 -11.58
N GLN A 4 25.82 25.42 -12.55
CA GLN A 4 24.91 26.02 -13.53
C GLN A 4 24.12 25.00 -14.35
N ASN A 5 24.72 23.84 -14.65
CA ASN A 5 24.03 22.77 -15.36
C ASN A 5 22.88 22.19 -14.50
N ASP A 6 23.08 22.06 -13.20
CA ASP A 6 22.01 21.62 -12.28
C ASP A 6 20.87 22.64 -12.26
N LEU A 7 21.18 23.94 -12.12
CA LEU A 7 20.18 24.99 -12.08
C LEU A 7 19.32 25.00 -13.35
N LYS A 8 19.97 24.88 -14.52
CA LYS A 8 19.27 24.83 -15.82
C LYS A 8 18.36 23.60 -15.94
N LEU A 9 18.84 22.43 -15.52
CA LEU A 9 18.04 21.20 -15.55
C LEU A 9 16.83 21.27 -14.62
N LEU A 10 16.99 21.87 -13.44
CA LEU A 10 15.90 22.06 -12.49
C LEU A 10 14.84 23.03 -13.04
N GLU A 11 15.28 24.12 -13.66
CA GLU A 11 14.40 25.06 -14.35
C GLU A 11 13.62 24.39 -15.50
N GLU A 12 14.31 23.64 -16.36
CA GLU A 12 13.67 22.87 -17.46
C GLU A 12 12.63 21.85 -16.96
N LYS A 13 12.83 21.31 -15.75
CA LYS A 13 11.90 20.39 -15.10
C LYS A 13 10.82 21.08 -14.25
N GLY A 14 10.85 22.41 -14.13
CA GLY A 14 9.93 23.18 -13.30
C GLY A 14 10.09 22.92 -11.80
N ILE A 15 11.28 22.55 -11.34
CA ILE A 15 11.58 22.26 -9.93
C ILE A 15 12.36 23.42 -9.33
N SER A 16 11.84 24.04 -8.26
CA SER A 16 12.54 25.13 -7.58
C SER A 16 13.69 24.62 -6.72
N ILE A 17 14.62 25.52 -6.36
CA ILE A 17 15.75 25.19 -5.48
C ILE A 17 15.25 24.82 -4.08
N GLU A 18 14.20 25.47 -3.61
CA GLU A 18 13.55 25.17 -2.34
C GLU A 18 12.97 23.75 -2.36
N GLU A 19 12.30 23.36 -3.45
CA GLU A 19 11.72 22.03 -3.60
C GLU A 19 12.79 20.94 -3.61
N VAL A 20 13.86 21.13 -4.38
CA VAL A 20 14.97 20.17 -4.40
C VAL A 20 15.65 20.06 -3.05
N ASN A 21 15.92 21.18 -2.37
CA ASN A 21 16.52 21.13 -1.04
C ASN A 21 15.61 20.40 -0.05
N ARG A 22 14.29 20.63 -0.10
CA ARG A 22 13.30 19.90 0.72
C ARG A 22 13.36 18.39 0.44
N GLN A 23 13.43 17.98 -0.82
CA GLN A 23 13.55 16.57 -1.18
C GLN A 23 14.86 15.95 -0.68
N LEU A 24 15.98 16.67 -0.81
CA LEU A 24 17.27 16.24 -0.27
C LEU A 24 17.24 16.08 1.26
N ASP A 25 16.52 16.94 1.97
CA ASP A 25 16.35 16.80 3.41
C ASP A 25 15.54 15.57 3.78
N PHE A 26 14.55 15.16 2.96
CA PHE A 26 13.88 13.87 3.15
C PHE A 26 14.81 12.67 2.95
N PHE A 27 15.78 12.75 2.02
CA PHE A 27 16.78 11.69 1.87
C PHE A 27 17.72 11.59 3.07
N ARG A 28 18.05 12.72 3.71
CA ARG A 28 18.94 12.77 4.88
C ARG A 28 18.25 12.35 6.17
N ASN A 29 17.06 12.88 6.40
CA ASN A 29 16.36 12.79 7.68
C ASN A 29 15.22 11.77 7.66
N GLY A 30 14.93 11.18 6.50
CA GLY A 30 13.75 10.37 6.27
C GLY A 30 12.51 11.22 5.99
N PHE A 31 11.41 10.54 5.67
CA PHE A 31 10.11 11.18 5.48
C PHE A 31 9.37 11.25 6.82
N PRO A 32 8.63 12.35 7.08
CA PRO A 32 7.72 12.38 8.21
C PRO A 32 6.66 11.29 8.05
N TYR A 33 6.17 10.77 9.18
CA TYR A 33 5.03 9.86 9.16
C TYR A 33 3.82 10.56 8.57
N ALA A 34 3.09 9.86 7.70
CA ALA A 34 1.82 10.35 7.20
C ALA A 34 0.86 10.53 8.39
N SER A 35 0.27 11.72 8.50
CA SER A 35 -0.83 11.93 9.44
C SER A 35 -2.06 11.23 8.89
N LEU A 36 -2.41 10.09 9.49
CA LEU A 36 -3.60 9.34 9.16
C LEU A 36 -4.78 9.94 9.93
N ASP A 37 -5.83 10.35 9.22
CA ASP A 37 -7.09 10.79 9.83
C ASP A 37 -7.90 9.57 10.29
N ARG A 38 -8.43 8.80 9.33
CA ARG A 38 -9.18 7.56 9.55
C ARG A 38 -9.28 6.77 8.24
N PRO A 39 -9.60 5.46 8.26
CA PRO A 39 -9.77 4.69 7.02
C PRO A 39 -10.92 5.25 6.17
N ALA A 40 -10.74 5.20 4.85
CA ALA A 40 -11.83 5.41 3.91
C ALA A 40 -12.75 4.18 3.92
N VAL A 41 -14.06 4.39 4.02
CA VAL A 41 -15.09 3.35 4.07
C VAL A 41 -16.23 3.70 3.10
N PRO A 42 -17.12 2.75 2.75
CA PRO A 42 -18.33 3.06 1.98
C PRO A 42 -19.11 4.22 2.60
N GLY A 43 -19.37 5.26 1.80
CA GLY A 43 -20.06 6.48 2.26
C GLY A 43 -19.14 7.52 2.90
N ASP A 44 -17.84 7.22 3.03
CA ASP A 44 -16.86 8.10 3.65
C ASP A 44 -15.47 7.91 3.01
N GLY A 45 -15.23 8.61 1.91
CA GLY A 45 -14.02 8.49 1.09
C GLY A 45 -14.06 7.37 0.04
N ILE A 46 -14.99 6.41 0.13
CA ILE A 46 -15.24 5.41 -0.92
C ILE A 46 -16.68 5.54 -1.44
N ARG A 47 -16.81 5.83 -2.75
CA ARG A 47 -18.10 5.76 -3.46
C ARG A 47 -18.34 4.33 -3.94
N VAL A 48 -19.44 3.74 -3.50
CA VAL A 48 -19.91 2.43 -3.98
C VAL A 48 -20.88 2.65 -5.13
N LEU A 49 -20.59 2.04 -6.28
CA LEU A 49 -21.42 2.15 -7.48
C LEU A 49 -22.48 1.04 -7.49
N GLY A 50 -23.72 1.40 -7.76
CA GLY A 50 -24.79 0.43 -8.01
C GLY A 50 -24.65 -0.26 -9.37
N LEU A 51 -25.40 -1.34 -9.60
CA LEU A 51 -25.35 -2.08 -10.88
C LEU A 51 -25.56 -1.18 -12.11
N PRO A 52 -26.55 -0.27 -12.16
CA PRO A 52 -26.75 0.59 -13.33
C PRO A 52 -25.57 1.54 -13.57
N GLU A 53 -24.94 2.04 -12.51
CA GLU A 53 -23.77 2.91 -12.61
C GLU A 53 -22.55 2.12 -13.09
N GLN A 54 -22.36 0.90 -12.58
CA GLN A 54 -21.28 0.00 -13.03
C GLN A 54 -21.40 -0.31 -14.53
N GLU A 55 -22.61 -0.63 -15.01
CA GLU A 55 -22.87 -0.84 -16.44
C GLU A 55 -22.60 0.42 -17.25
N HIS A 56 -23.10 1.57 -16.78
CA HIS A 56 -22.87 2.85 -17.44
C HIS A 56 -21.38 3.15 -17.61
N TYR A 57 -20.60 3.09 -16.53
CA TYR A 57 -19.17 3.42 -16.59
C TYR A 57 -18.35 2.39 -17.36
N SER A 58 -18.73 1.10 -17.32
CA SER A 58 -18.13 0.08 -18.17
C SER A 58 -18.35 0.40 -19.65
N ASN A 59 -19.58 0.73 -20.05
CA ASN A 59 -19.90 1.10 -21.43
C ASN A 59 -19.16 2.37 -21.89
N VAL A 60 -19.01 3.36 -21.01
CA VAL A 60 -18.23 4.58 -21.31
C VAL A 60 -16.76 4.22 -21.56
N PHE A 61 -16.18 3.36 -20.73
CA PHE A 61 -14.80 2.92 -20.92
C PHE A 61 -14.64 2.14 -22.22
N GLU A 62 -15.49 1.13 -22.47
CA GLU A 62 -15.41 0.28 -23.65
C GLU A 62 -15.58 1.05 -24.96
N SER A 63 -16.47 2.04 -25.00
CA SER A 63 -16.67 2.88 -26.19
C SER A 63 -15.52 3.86 -26.43
N SER A 64 -14.84 4.30 -25.38
CA SER A 64 -13.75 5.29 -25.45
C SER A 64 -12.38 4.65 -25.65
N ALA A 65 -12.17 3.44 -25.11
CA ALA A 65 -10.91 2.71 -25.10
C ALA A 65 -10.22 2.59 -26.47
N PRO A 66 -10.92 2.35 -27.61
CA PRO A 66 -10.27 2.22 -28.92
C PRO A 66 -9.57 3.50 -29.40
N GLN A 67 -9.92 4.67 -28.84
CA GLN A 67 -9.33 5.97 -29.20
C GLN A 67 -8.30 6.46 -28.18
N MET A 68 -7.96 5.63 -27.18
CA MET A 68 -7.07 6.00 -26.08
C MET A 68 -5.82 5.12 -26.07
N ASP A 69 -4.69 5.72 -25.69
CA ASP A 69 -3.49 4.97 -25.34
C ASP A 69 -3.65 4.41 -23.92
N LEU A 70 -4.00 3.13 -23.83
CA LEU A 70 -4.28 2.48 -22.55
C LEU A 70 -2.98 2.12 -21.80
N LEU A 71 -2.85 2.61 -20.58
CA LEU A 71 -1.82 2.20 -19.64
C LEU A 71 -2.41 1.25 -18.60
N LYS A 72 -1.75 0.11 -18.35
CA LYS A 72 -2.08 -0.76 -17.23
C LYS A 72 -1.74 -0.06 -15.91
N PHE A 73 -2.75 0.35 -15.17
CA PHE A 73 -2.58 0.81 -13.80
C PHE A 73 -2.43 -0.40 -12.87
N VAL A 74 -1.22 -0.59 -12.33
CA VAL A 74 -1.00 -1.53 -11.22
C VAL A 74 -1.14 -0.73 -9.94
N PRO A 75 -2.23 -0.90 -9.15
CA PRO A 75 -2.40 -0.18 -7.90
C PRO A 75 -1.23 -0.51 -6.97
N ALA A 76 -0.92 0.40 -6.04
CA ALA A 76 0.26 0.45 -5.17
C ALA A 76 0.48 -0.82 -4.30
N SER A 77 0.77 -1.96 -4.93
CA SER A 77 1.11 -3.23 -4.29
C SER A 77 2.36 -3.12 -3.44
N GLY A 78 3.25 -2.17 -3.77
CA GLY A 78 4.47 -1.91 -3.01
C GLY A 78 4.20 -1.56 -1.55
N ALA A 79 3.12 -0.85 -1.21
CA ALA A 79 2.81 -0.51 0.18
C ALA A 79 2.41 -1.74 0.99
N ALA A 80 1.54 -2.58 0.44
CA ALA A 80 1.12 -3.83 1.07
C ALA A 80 2.27 -4.83 1.18
N THR A 81 3.07 -5.00 0.12
CA THR A 81 4.25 -5.87 0.14
C THR A 81 5.26 -5.41 1.17
N ARG A 82 5.48 -4.09 1.31
CA ARG A 82 6.36 -3.54 2.36
C ARG A 82 5.78 -3.78 3.76
N MET A 83 4.46 -3.65 3.94
CA MET A 83 3.79 -3.88 5.23
C MET A 83 3.98 -5.30 5.75
N PHE A 84 4.00 -6.31 4.86
CA PHE A 84 4.18 -7.72 5.24
C PHE A 84 5.60 -8.26 5.00
N LYS A 85 6.56 -7.42 4.62
CA LYS A 85 7.90 -7.87 4.21
C LYS A 85 8.57 -8.74 5.29
N ASP A 86 8.60 -8.26 6.53
CA ASP A 86 9.20 -8.98 7.65
C ASP A 86 8.49 -10.31 7.94
N LEU A 87 7.17 -10.38 7.74
CA LEU A 87 6.39 -11.61 7.86
C LEU A 87 6.71 -12.61 6.75
N PHE A 88 6.93 -12.14 5.52
CA PHE A 88 7.38 -12.98 4.41
C PHE A 88 8.81 -13.51 4.64
N GLU A 89 9.71 -12.66 5.15
CA GLU A 89 11.06 -13.09 5.50
C GLU A 89 11.03 -14.15 6.61
N TRP A 90 10.20 -13.95 7.63
CA TRP A 90 9.98 -14.95 8.67
C TRP A 90 9.39 -16.25 8.11
N LYS A 91 8.38 -16.18 7.23
CA LYS A 91 7.82 -17.35 6.55
C LYS A 91 8.90 -18.12 5.78
N ASN A 92 9.74 -17.43 5.03
CA ASN A 92 10.84 -18.07 4.28
C ASN A 92 11.87 -18.73 5.20
N ALA A 93 12.07 -18.21 6.42
CA ALA A 93 12.91 -18.83 7.44
C ALA A 93 12.24 -20.08 8.04
N LEU A 94 10.92 -20.04 8.27
CA LEU A 94 10.13 -21.20 8.71
C LEU A 94 10.23 -22.36 7.71
N ASP A 95 10.11 -22.07 6.41
CA ASP A 95 10.22 -23.06 5.33
C ASP A 95 11.62 -23.74 5.30
N LYS A 96 12.64 -23.08 5.87
CA LYS A 96 14.01 -23.60 6.02
C LYS A 96 14.26 -24.26 7.39
N GLY A 97 13.23 -24.42 8.22
CA GLY A 97 13.31 -25.06 9.54
C GLY A 97 13.69 -24.13 10.69
N ILE A 98 13.80 -22.81 10.47
CA ILE A 98 14.06 -21.83 11.52
C ILE A 98 12.73 -21.42 12.14
N THR A 99 12.45 -21.90 13.36
CA THR A 99 11.15 -21.73 14.03
C THR A 99 11.07 -20.53 14.97
N SER A 100 12.15 -19.76 15.12
CA SER A 100 12.17 -18.60 15.99
C SER A 100 11.27 -17.47 15.47
N LEU A 101 10.46 -16.91 16.35
CA LEU A 101 9.64 -15.73 16.06
C LEU A 101 10.52 -14.48 16.04
N THR A 102 10.51 -13.76 14.91
CA THR A 102 11.07 -12.41 14.84
C THR A 102 10.23 -11.44 15.70
N PRO A 103 10.80 -10.31 16.16
CA PRO A 103 10.05 -9.28 16.88
C PRO A 103 8.80 -8.82 16.09
N SER A 104 8.94 -8.54 14.79
CA SER A 104 7.84 -8.13 13.92
C SER A 104 6.75 -9.20 13.80
N ALA A 105 7.13 -10.48 13.62
CA ALA A 105 6.16 -11.58 13.55
C ALA A 105 5.41 -11.77 14.88
N ARG A 106 6.10 -11.61 16.01
CA ARG A 106 5.49 -11.66 17.35
C ARG A 106 4.47 -10.53 17.53
N GLU A 107 4.84 -9.30 17.17
CA GLU A 107 3.95 -8.14 17.29
C GLU A 107 2.72 -8.27 16.38
N PHE A 108 2.93 -8.71 15.13
CA PHE A 108 1.85 -8.98 14.20
C PHE A 108 0.85 -9.99 14.76
N LEU A 109 1.32 -11.15 15.22
CA LEU A 109 0.46 -12.20 15.77
C LEU A 109 -0.26 -11.73 17.04
N ALA A 110 0.41 -10.97 17.91
CA ALA A 110 -0.20 -10.42 19.12
C ALA A 110 -1.34 -9.43 18.81
N ASN A 111 -1.25 -8.69 17.70
CA ASN A 111 -2.24 -7.71 17.27
C ASN A 111 -3.13 -8.20 16.13
N LEU A 112 -3.09 -9.50 15.79
CA LEU A 112 -3.78 -10.06 14.63
C LEU A 112 -5.29 -9.73 14.63
N HIS A 113 -5.91 -9.74 15.82
CA HIS A 113 -7.33 -9.42 16.03
C HIS A 113 -7.71 -7.96 15.71
N LYS A 114 -6.74 -7.04 15.61
CA LYS A 114 -6.98 -5.61 15.32
C LYS A 114 -7.01 -5.29 13.83
N PHE A 115 -6.62 -6.23 12.97
CA PHE A 115 -6.59 -6.00 11.53
C PHE A 115 -8.00 -6.04 10.93
N ALA A 116 -8.25 -5.18 9.94
CA ALA A 116 -9.54 -5.10 9.24
C ALA A 116 -9.96 -6.42 8.58
N PHE A 117 -9.00 -7.27 8.19
CA PHE A 117 -9.24 -8.58 7.57
C PHE A 117 -9.42 -9.74 8.59
N TYR A 118 -9.34 -9.47 9.90
CA TYR A 118 -9.38 -10.52 10.92
C TYR A 118 -10.69 -11.34 10.91
N PRO A 119 -11.89 -10.74 10.78
CA PRO A 119 -13.14 -11.51 10.76
C PRO A 119 -13.18 -12.52 9.60
N GLU A 120 -12.72 -12.13 8.42
CA GLU A 120 -12.63 -12.96 7.23
C GLU A 120 -11.56 -14.04 7.41
N LEU A 121 -10.40 -13.68 7.94
CA LEU A 121 -9.33 -14.63 8.23
C LEU A 121 -9.80 -15.72 9.21
N LYS A 122 -10.52 -15.35 10.27
CA LYS A 122 -11.06 -16.31 11.25
C LYS A 122 -12.01 -17.32 10.59
N LYS A 123 -12.89 -16.87 9.69
CA LYS A 123 -13.78 -17.76 8.92
C LYS A 123 -13.00 -18.77 8.08
N VAL A 124 -11.96 -18.30 7.37
CA VAL A 124 -11.10 -19.16 6.54
C VAL A 124 -10.30 -20.15 7.39
N LEU A 125 -9.77 -19.74 8.54
CA LEU A 125 -9.02 -20.65 9.41
C LEU A 125 -9.91 -21.75 9.97
N VAL A 126 -11.13 -21.41 10.41
CA VAL A 126 -12.11 -22.39 10.90
C VAL A 126 -12.48 -23.39 9.81
N SER A 127 -12.64 -22.95 8.55
CA SER A 127 -12.91 -23.87 7.44
C SER A 127 -11.75 -24.84 7.15
N HIS A 128 -10.54 -24.53 7.63
CA HIS A 128 -9.36 -25.41 7.55
C HIS A 128 -9.08 -26.15 8.87
N GLY A 129 -10.02 -26.14 9.82
CA GLY A 129 -9.87 -26.83 11.11
C GLY A 129 -8.94 -26.14 12.11
N ILE A 130 -8.54 -24.90 11.85
CA ILE A 130 -7.66 -24.11 12.72
C ILE A 130 -8.53 -23.16 13.55
N THR A 131 -8.49 -23.32 14.87
CA THR A 131 -9.17 -22.40 15.80
C THR A 131 -8.14 -21.46 16.43
N LEU A 132 -8.32 -20.15 16.23
CA LEU A 132 -7.54 -19.14 16.95
C LEU A 132 -8.08 -19.04 18.38
N GLN A 133 -7.25 -19.36 19.38
CA GLN A 133 -7.56 -19.06 20.77
C GLN A 133 -7.37 -17.56 21.00
N GLU A 134 -8.44 -16.87 21.36
CA GLU A 134 -8.35 -15.50 21.86
C GLU A 134 -7.80 -15.57 23.30
N LYS A 135 -6.83 -14.72 23.63
CA LYS A 135 -6.34 -14.52 25.01
C LYS A 135 -7.18 -13.47 25.71
#